data_AF-A0A812KIW9-F1
#
_entry.id   AF-A0A812KIW9-F1
#
_cell.length_a   1.000
_cell.length_b   1.000
_cell.length_c   1.000
_cell.angle_alpha   90.00
_cell.angle_beta   90.00
_cell.angle_gamma   90.00
#
_symmetry.space_group_name_H-M   'P 1'
#
loop_
_entity.id
_entity.type
_entity.pdbx_description
1 polymer ?
#
loop_
_entity_poly.entity_id
_entity_poly.type
_entity_poly.pdbx_seq_one_letter_code
_entity_poly.pdbx_strand_id
1 'polypeptide(L)'
;MAGIFAALVVSVVAVAETCNMPTSITGVLFDATNINNGRDVAVSGSYAYVVATQTDGLLVVDISDPTNPTVATSLADSTDMAGPEALKVVGNYAYVVSFTSDSLAIVDVSNPTSITKVGSLNTSPSGDMNGAHGLDVVGNYAYVVGMLRSSLTVIDVADPTNPTQVGFLWEGSDRMTWPRDVVVSGNYAYLTGQSNSYVTVVDVSDPTTPVVVGDVQDTTNMGGPWAIALAGNTAFVTAFSGDNIVSVDISTAASPSVQDHQGGSSVMNDPRALVIDGSTAYVSSKETRAVVAVDISDPTSMQVQDSLVDSTLLHTARGITVDSNYVYVVSANRLVIMDKCTASTTTSTTSVSTSTSLTTTDSTVTMTSTSSTFTTTTSTSSLSTSTSLSTSETTATVTSTSSASSSSTTLSTTLSTTASTTLSTTPSTTASTTLSSTLSTTVSTSTTSTLVTSTSTLSAFASETTANESAGESTNVTNETYLPDIEASTTSTVAADSFGEDATATTDFDVPLFLLVLGAVVVVVALVLLACLALRRQAQQSDSSQPAETSV
;
A
#
# COMPACT_ATOMS: atom_id res chain seq x y z
N MET A 1 -18.19 -2.45 -65.25
CA MET A 1 -18.41 -1.46 -64.18
C MET A 1 -17.33 -1.65 -63.15
N ALA A 2 -16.49 -0.63 -62.92
CA ALA A 2 -15.50 -0.63 -61.85
C ALA A 2 -16.22 -0.24 -60.55
N GLY A 3 -16.24 -1.13 -59.56
CA GLY A 3 -16.75 -0.83 -58.23
C GLY A 3 -15.73 0.00 -57.45
N ILE A 4 -16.16 1.11 -56.86
CA ILE A 4 -15.36 1.88 -55.90
C ILE A 4 -15.53 1.21 -54.54
N PHE A 5 -14.42 0.78 -53.92
CA PHE A 5 -14.39 0.32 -52.54
C PHE A 5 -13.94 1.48 -51.66
N ALA A 6 -14.76 1.88 -50.69
CA ALA A 6 -14.35 2.76 -49.60
C ALA A 6 -14.26 1.92 -48.32
N ALA A 7 -13.09 1.89 -47.70
CA ALA A 7 -12.87 1.26 -46.40
C ALA A 7 -12.74 2.37 -45.35
N LEU A 8 -13.53 2.28 -44.27
CA LEU A 8 -13.34 3.09 -43.08
C LEU A 8 -12.49 2.28 -42.10
N VAL A 9 -11.34 2.81 -41.71
CA VAL A 9 -10.49 2.22 -40.67
C VAL A 9 -10.58 3.11 -39.43
N VAL A 10 -11.08 2.55 -38.33
CA VAL A 10 -11.04 3.20 -37.01
C VAL A 10 -9.98 2.48 -36.19
N SER A 11 -8.96 3.21 -35.76
CA SER A 11 -7.90 2.68 -34.90
C SER A 11 -8.10 3.20 -33.47
N VAL A 12 -8.29 2.29 -32.52
CA VAL A 12 -8.27 2.59 -31.09
C VAL A 12 -6.89 2.23 -30.57
N VAL A 13 -6.19 3.20 -29.98
CA VAL A 13 -4.89 3.00 -29.35
C VAL A 13 -5.14 2.92 -27.85
N ALA A 14 -4.94 1.74 -27.26
CA ALA A 14 -4.87 1.58 -25.82
C ALA A 14 -3.40 1.64 -25.41
N VAL A 15 -3.05 2.56 -24.51
CA VAL A 15 -1.74 2.62 -23.87
C VAL A 15 -1.96 2.18 -22.44
N ALA A 16 -1.39 1.03 -22.08
CA ALA A 16 -1.29 0.61 -20.68
C ALA A 16 0.13 0.91 -20.22
N GLU A 17 0.26 1.75 -19.19
CA GLU A 17 1.50 1.89 -18.44
C GLU A 17 1.52 0.78 -17.39
N THR A 18 2.48 -0.14 -17.51
CA THR A 18 2.69 -1.21 -16.53
C THR A 18 3.96 -0.91 -15.75
N CYS A 19 3.86 -0.96 -14.43
CA CYS A 19 4.97 -0.86 -13.49
C CYS A 19 5.66 -2.22 -13.38
N ASN A 20 6.92 -2.31 -13.80
CA ASN A 20 7.72 -3.52 -13.65
C ASN A 20 8.65 -3.34 -12.45
N MET A 21 8.52 -4.21 -11.45
CA MET A 21 9.39 -4.21 -10.27
C MET A 21 10.80 -4.62 -10.67
N PRO A 22 11.84 -4.12 -9.97
CA PRO A 22 13.21 -4.53 -10.26
C PRO A 22 13.39 -6.03 -9.99
N THR A 23 14.28 -6.67 -10.73
CA THR A 23 14.58 -8.10 -10.56
C THR A 23 15.54 -8.39 -9.41
N SER A 24 16.08 -7.35 -8.77
CA SER A 24 17.08 -7.48 -7.70
C SER A 24 16.97 -6.33 -6.71
N ILE A 25 17.42 -6.61 -5.48
CA ILE A 25 17.57 -5.61 -4.42
C ILE A 25 18.79 -4.73 -4.69
N THR A 26 18.64 -3.42 -4.48
CA THR A 26 19.69 -2.41 -4.70
C THR A 26 20.72 -2.42 -3.56
N GLY A 27 20.26 -2.51 -2.31
CA GLY A 27 21.12 -2.57 -1.14
C GLY A 27 20.42 -3.10 0.10
N VAL A 28 21.21 -3.57 1.06
CA VAL A 28 20.70 -4.13 2.31
C VAL A 28 21.63 -3.74 3.46
N LEU A 29 21.05 -3.22 4.54
CA LEU A 29 21.69 -3.20 5.84
C LEU A 29 21.16 -4.39 6.65
N PHE A 30 22.04 -5.30 7.07
CA PHE A 30 21.72 -6.32 8.08
C PHE A 30 22.32 -5.91 9.42
N ASP A 31 21.48 -5.71 10.42
CA ASP A 31 21.91 -5.35 11.76
C ASP A 31 20.96 -5.96 12.81
N ALA A 32 21.24 -7.20 13.21
CA ALA A 32 20.47 -7.89 14.25
C ALA A 32 20.67 -7.32 15.67
N THR A 33 21.60 -6.37 15.85
CA THR A 33 21.83 -5.73 17.14
C THR A 33 20.87 -4.56 17.33
N ASN A 34 20.67 -3.75 16.29
CA ASN A 34 19.83 -2.55 16.37
C ASN A 34 18.47 -2.71 15.70
N ILE A 35 18.37 -3.54 14.66
CA ILE A 35 17.11 -3.92 14.01
C ILE A 35 16.79 -5.34 14.46
N ASN A 36 16.29 -5.52 15.68
CA ASN A 36 15.76 -6.83 16.08
C ASN A 36 14.24 -6.76 16.03
N ASN A 37 13.65 -7.46 15.05
CA ASN A 37 12.22 -7.45 14.79
C ASN A 37 11.72 -6.04 14.39
N GLY A 38 12.34 -5.48 13.34
CA GLY A 38 12.00 -4.18 12.79
C GLY A 38 10.51 -4.05 12.44
N ARG A 39 9.94 -2.87 12.67
CA ARG A 39 8.50 -2.61 12.55
C ARG A 39 8.17 -1.62 11.47
N ASP A 40 8.79 -0.47 11.54
CA ASP A 40 8.45 0.67 10.69
C ASP A 40 9.70 1.41 10.22
N VAL A 41 9.56 2.13 9.11
CA VAL A 41 10.61 2.92 8.48
C VAL A 41 10.08 4.24 7.93
N ALA A 42 10.81 5.33 8.17
CA ALA A 42 10.61 6.59 7.47
C ALA A 42 11.93 7.06 6.85
N VAL A 43 11.84 7.89 5.81
CA VAL A 43 13.00 8.46 5.13
C VAL A 43 12.91 9.99 5.14
N SER A 44 14.03 10.65 5.44
CA SER A 44 14.17 12.11 5.32
C SER A 44 15.57 12.45 4.80
N GLY A 45 15.63 13.04 3.61
CA GLY A 45 16.88 13.33 2.93
C GLY A 45 17.71 12.06 2.69
N SER A 46 18.95 12.05 3.14
CA SER A 46 19.88 10.92 2.99
C SER A 46 19.86 9.95 4.17
N TYR A 47 18.81 9.95 4.99
CA TYR A 47 18.70 9.10 6.17
C TYR A 47 17.38 8.32 6.20
N ALA A 48 17.48 7.04 6.55
CA ALA A 48 16.35 6.21 6.94
C ALA A 48 16.32 6.06 8.47
N TYR A 49 15.12 6.08 9.02
CA TYR A 49 14.81 5.95 10.44
C TYR A 49 14.04 4.66 10.61
N VAL A 50 14.52 3.75 11.45
CA VAL A 50 13.94 2.42 11.63
C VAL A 50 13.66 2.19 13.11
N VAL A 51 12.46 1.76 13.44
CA VAL A 51 12.14 1.29 14.78
C VAL A 51 12.04 -0.22 14.82
N ALA A 52 12.48 -0.82 15.93
CA ALA A 52 12.49 -2.27 16.10
C ALA A 52 12.06 -2.68 17.51
N THR A 53 11.12 -3.62 17.59
CA THR A 53 10.41 -3.93 18.83
C THR A 53 11.32 -4.48 19.92
N GLN A 54 12.30 -5.32 19.58
CA GLN A 54 13.13 -6.00 20.59
C GLN A 54 14.34 -5.17 21.05
N THR A 55 14.62 -4.04 20.41
CA THR A 55 15.73 -3.15 20.79
C THR A 55 15.27 -1.92 21.55
N ASP A 56 13.94 -1.74 21.71
CA ASP A 56 13.33 -0.56 22.34
C ASP A 56 13.90 0.75 21.79
N GLY A 57 14.14 0.79 20.47
CA GLY A 57 15.02 1.81 19.90
C GLY A 57 14.67 2.31 18.50
N LEU A 58 15.24 3.48 18.21
CA LEU A 58 15.27 4.14 16.92
C LEU A 58 16.69 4.07 16.36
N LEU A 59 16.83 3.44 15.20
CA LEU A 59 18.06 3.38 14.42
C LEU A 59 18.01 4.41 13.29
N VAL A 60 19.10 5.14 13.10
CA VAL A 60 19.30 6.01 11.94
C VAL A 60 20.35 5.38 11.02
N VAL A 61 20.00 5.26 9.76
CA VAL A 61 20.81 4.65 8.70
C VAL A 61 21.13 5.72 7.68
N ASP A 62 22.42 5.93 7.40
CA ASP A 62 22.88 6.72 6.26
C ASP A 62 22.63 5.90 4.98
N ILE A 63 21.81 6.48 4.10
CA ILE A 63 21.40 5.91 2.80
C ILE A 63 21.87 6.80 1.64
N SER A 64 22.89 7.64 1.87
CA SER A 64 23.50 8.46 0.81
C SER A 64 24.09 7.62 -0.33
N ASP A 65 24.57 6.42 -0.02
CA ASP A 65 24.82 5.34 -0.97
C ASP A 65 23.80 4.21 -0.75
N PRO A 66 22.72 4.13 -1.55
CA PRO A 66 21.68 3.12 -1.37
C PRO A 66 22.18 1.69 -1.65
N THR A 67 23.34 1.52 -2.30
CA THR A 67 23.94 0.20 -2.51
C THR A 67 24.74 -0.29 -1.31
N ASN A 68 25.14 0.61 -0.41
CA ASN A 68 25.91 0.32 0.78
C ASN A 68 25.44 1.18 1.99
N PRO A 69 24.20 0.97 2.47
CA PRO A 69 23.67 1.69 3.63
C PRO A 69 24.46 1.38 4.91
N THR A 70 24.67 2.38 5.77
CA THR A 70 25.45 2.22 7.01
C THR A 70 24.75 2.82 8.22
N VAL A 71 24.99 2.26 9.40
CA VAL A 71 24.44 2.81 10.65
C VAL A 71 25.09 4.16 10.96
N ALA A 72 24.27 5.20 11.08
CA ALA A 72 24.72 6.54 11.48
C ALA A 72 24.73 6.69 13.01
N THR A 73 23.63 6.31 13.66
CA THR A 73 23.48 6.32 15.12
C THR A 73 22.28 5.48 15.56
N SER A 74 22.20 5.14 16.84
CA SER A 74 21.02 4.51 17.43
C SER A 74 20.72 5.07 18.82
N LEU A 75 19.45 5.05 19.18
CA LEU A 75 18.95 5.45 20.49
C LEU A 75 18.00 4.37 20.99
N ALA A 76 18.32 3.75 22.13
CA ALA A 76 17.46 2.80 22.82
C ALA A 76 16.97 3.40 24.14
N ASP A 77 15.69 3.23 24.43
CA ASP A 77 15.04 3.74 25.64
C ASP A 77 13.92 2.79 26.08
N SER A 78 14.23 1.86 26.97
CA SER A 78 13.25 0.89 27.48
C SER A 78 12.21 1.48 28.44
N THR A 79 12.28 2.79 28.75
CA THR A 79 11.27 3.45 29.59
C THR A 79 10.17 4.04 28.74
N ASP A 80 10.52 4.84 27.74
CA ASP A 80 9.56 5.60 26.94
C ASP A 80 9.42 5.07 25.50
N MET A 81 10.25 4.10 25.10
CA MET A 81 10.23 3.49 23.77
C MET A 81 10.21 1.95 23.84
N ALA A 82 9.59 1.37 24.88
CA ALA A 82 9.53 -0.09 25.00
C ALA A 82 8.58 -0.70 23.95
N GLY A 83 9.11 -1.56 23.08
CA GLY A 83 8.36 -2.17 21.98
C GLY A 83 7.76 -1.17 20.99
N PRO A 84 8.58 -0.39 20.25
CA PRO A 84 8.07 0.55 19.25
C PRO A 84 7.36 -0.16 18.11
N GLU A 85 6.26 0.42 17.60
CA GLU A 85 5.41 -0.14 16.53
C GLU A 85 5.28 0.77 15.30
N ALA A 86 5.18 2.10 15.48
CA ALA A 86 5.13 3.04 14.36
C ALA A 86 6.02 4.27 14.59
N LEU A 87 6.44 4.89 13.48
CA LEU A 87 7.26 6.09 13.51
C LEU A 87 6.82 7.10 12.45
N LYS A 88 6.96 8.39 12.77
CA LYS A 88 6.75 9.48 11.80
C LYS A 88 7.86 10.50 11.96
N VAL A 89 8.48 10.92 10.84
CA VAL A 89 9.45 12.02 10.83
C VAL A 89 8.79 13.26 10.26
N VAL A 90 8.75 14.34 11.04
CA VAL A 90 8.22 15.65 10.62
C VAL A 90 9.24 16.73 10.96
N GLY A 91 9.80 17.36 9.92
CA GLY A 91 10.84 18.35 10.08
C GLY A 91 12.07 17.77 10.78
N ASN A 92 12.39 18.31 11.95
CA ASN A 92 13.55 17.93 12.76
C ASN A 92 13.24 16.85 13.81
N TYR A 93 12.00 16.33 13.87
CA TYR A 93 11.59 15.42 14.93
C TYR A 93 11.12 14.09 14.38
N ALA A 94 11.52 13.01 15.06
CA ALA A 94 10.95 11.68 14.91
C ALA A 94 10.02 11.41 16.09
N TYR A 95 8.79 11.02 15.78
CA TYR A 95 7.75 10.65 16.72
C TYR A 95 7.65 9.12 16.69
N VAL A 96 7.75 8.48 17.85
CA VAL A 96 7.74 7.02 17.98
C VAL A 96 6.66 6.64 18.97
N VAL A 97 5.76 5.74 18.57
CA VAL A 97 4.78 5.16 19.49
C VAL A 97 5.17 3.73 19.84
N SER A 98 4.95 3.38 21.09
CA SER A 98 5.47 2.16 21.68
C SER A 98 4.40 1.38 22.42
N PHE A 99 4.23 0.13 22.01
CA PHE A 99 3.16 -0.76 22.46
C PHE A 99 3.32 -1.16 23.93
N THR A 100 4.54 -1.44 24.38
CA THR A 100 4.77 -1.96 25.74
C THR A 100 4.77 -0.83 26.78
N SER A 101 5.29 0.35 26.43
CA SER A 101 5.32 1.52 27.32
C SER A 101 4.08 2.41 27.26
N ASP A 102 3.11 2.10 26.38
CA ASP A 102 1.88 2.89 26.17
C ASP A 102 2.19 4.39 25.94
N SER A 103 3.20 4.68 25.13
CA SER A 103 3.83 6.00 25.07
C SER A 103 4.01 6.54 23.65
N LEU A 104 4.12 7.87 23.57
CA LEU A 104 4.71 8.62 22.46
C LEU A 104 6.05 9.19 22.94
N ALA A 105 7.13 8.91 22.23
CA ALA A 105 8.43 9.56 22.41
C ALA A 105 8.72 10.50 21.24
N ILE A 106 9.35 11.64 21.53
CA ILE A 106 9.75 12.64 20.54
C ILE A 106 11.29 12.76 20.58
N VAL A 107 11.92 12.52 19.44
CA VAL A 107 13.37 12.51 19.27
C VAL A 107 13.77 13.62 18.32
N ASP A 108 14.68 14.49 18.75
CA ASP A 108 15.34 15.47 17.88
C ASP A 108 16.32 14.72 16.97
N VAL A 109 16.04 14.83 15.67
CA VAL A 109 16.81 14.24 14.57
C VAL A 109 17.39 15.29 13.63
N SER A 110 17.46 16.56 14.07
CA SER A 110 18.08 17.67 13.31
C SER A 110 19.54 17.40 12.95
N ASN A 111 20.24 16.63 13.78
CA ASN A 111 21.52 16.02 13.44
C ASN A 111 21.37 14.48 13.41
N PRO A 112 21.19 13.87 12.22
CA PRO A 112 20.97 12.43 12.09
C PRO A 112 22.14 11.55 12.58
N THR A 113 23.32 12.12 12.81
CA THR A 113 24.47 11.41 13.39
C THR A 113 24.54 11.49 14.92
N SER A 114 23.67 12.30 15.54
CA SER A 114 23.62 12.54 16.98
C SER A 114 22.20 12.93 17.40
N ILE A 115 21.32 11.94 17.47
CA ILE A 115 19.92 12.12 17.86
C ILE A 115 19.73 12.15 19.38
N THR A 116 18.68 12.81 19.87
CA THR A 116 18.37 12.87 21.31
C THR A 116 16.87 12.88 21.57
N LYS A 117 16.38 12.05 22.50
CA LYS A 117 15.00 12.16 23.00
C LYS A 117 14.80 13.49 23.72
N VAL A 118 13.79 14.26 23.34
CA VAL A 118 13.50 15.60 23.89
C VAL A 118 12.20 15.67 24.69
N GLY A 119 11.25 14.77 24.42
CA GLY A 119 9.99 14.70 25.14
C GLY A 119 9.37 13.32 25.06
N SER A 120 8.43 13.05 25.95
CA SER A 120 7.62 11.84 25.94
C SER A 120 6.29 12.09 26.64
N LEU A 121 5.29 11.30 26.27
CA LEU A 121 4.01 11.23 26.95
C LEU A 121 3.61 9.77 27.11
N ASN A 122 3.26 9.38 28.34
CA ASN A 122 2.50 8.17 28.62
C ASN A 122 1.18 8.57 29.26
N THR A 123 0.14 7.76 29.07
CA THR A 123 -1.21 8.05 29.60
C THR A 123 -1.54 7.14 30.79
N SER A 124 -0.53 6.70 31.54
CA SER A 124 -0.72 5.91 32.76
C SER A 124 -1.12 6.81 33.94
N PRO A 125 -2.12 6.46 34.77
CA PRO A 125 -2.83 5.17 34.80
C PRO A 125 -4.13 5.13 33.98
N SER A 126 -4.53 6.21 33.29
CA SER A 126 -5.75 6.24 32.48
C SER A 126 -5.78 5.16 31.40
N GLY A 127 -4.61 4.78 30.87
CA GLY A 127 -4.46 3.74 29.85
C GLY A 127 -5.13 4.11 28.54
N ASP A 128 -5.17 5.41 28.21
CA ASP A 128 -5.84 5.94 27.02
C ASP A 128 -5.08 5.54 25.74
N MET A 129 -3.76 5.38 25.83
CA MET A 129 -2.91 4.88 24.76
C MET A 129 -2.53 3.40 24.94
N ASN A 130 -3.32 2.60 25.66
CA ASN A 130 -2.95 1.22 25.93
C ASN A 130 -2.78 0.39 24.64
N GLY A 131 -1.58 -0.16 24.45
CA GLY A 131 -1.14 -0.78 23.21
C GLY A 131 -0.99 0.23 22.07
N ALA A 132 -0.29 1.35 22.30
CA ALA A 132 -0.05 2.37 21.27
C ALA A 132 0.56 1.71 20.01
N HIS A 133 -0.06 1.95 18.84
CA HIS A 133 0.28 1.20 17.63
C HIS A 133 0.46 2.10 16.40
N GLY A 134 -0.63 2.66 15.86
CA GLY A 134 -0.58 3.57 14.71
C GLY A 134 -0.41 5.03 15.10
N LEU A 135 0.22 5.81 14.22
CA LEU A 135 0.59 7.21 14.45
C LEU A 135 0.50 8.02 13.16
N ASP A 136 -0.12 9.20 13.25
CA ASP A 136 0.10 10.27 12.28
C ASP A 136 0.31 11.61 12.97
N VAL A 137 1.05 12.50 12.31
CA VAL A 137 1.41 13.83 12.86
C VAL A 137 1.10 14.89 11.81
N VAL A 138 0.14 15.76 12.13
CA VAL A 138 -0.33 16.83 11.24
C VAL A 138 -0.34 18.16 11.98
N GLY A 139 0.42 19.13 11.47
CA GLY A 139 0.58 20.41 12.12
C GLY A 139 1.19 20.26 13.52
N ASN A 140 0.44 20.70 14.54
CA ASN A 140 0.86 20.65 15.93
C ASN A 140 0.33 19.44 16.69
N TYR A 141 -0.33 18.49 16.01
CA TYR A 141 -1.00 17.38 16.67
C TYR A 141 -0.46 16.04 16.21
N ALA A 142 -0.25 15.14 17.18
CA ALA A 142 -0.05 13.73 16.95
C ALA A 142 -1.34 12.97 17.29
N TYR A 143 -1.70 12.04 16.42
CA TYR A 143 -2.89 11.20 16.52
C TYR A 143 -2.42 9.77 16.70
N VAL A 144 -2.73 9.17 17.85
CA VAL A 144 -2.24 7.83 18.20
C VAL A 144 -3.42 6.92 18.48
N VAL A 145 -3.39 5.73 17.90
CA VAL A 145 -4.37 4.69 18.22
C VAL A 145 -3.86 3.77 19.32
N GLY A 146 -4.65 3.64 20.38
CA GLY A 146 -4.43 2.65 21.43
C GLY A 146 -5.12 1.35 21.04
N MET A 147 -4.37 0.37 20.55
CA MET A 147 -4.89 -0.89 20.02
C MET A 147 -5.74 -1.62 21.05
N LEU A 148 -5.19 -1.86 22.24
CA LEU A 148 -5.85 -2.67 23.27
C LEU A 148 -6.99 -1.90 23.92
N ARG A 149 -6.91 -0.56 23.93
CA ARG A 149 -7.97 0.33 24.40
C ARG A 149 -9.08 0.56 23.37
N SER A 150 -8.86 0.26 22.09
CA SER A 150 -9.76 0.59 20.98
C SER A 150 -10.10 2.07 20.92
N SER A 151 -9.07 2.92 20.90
CA SER A 151 -9.22 4.38 21.04
C SER A 151 -8.33 5.18 20.12
N LEU A 152 -8.68 6.46 19.97
CA LEU A 152 -7.85 7.50 19.37
C LEU A 152 -7.50 8.54 20.44
N THR A 153 -6.21 8.83 20.61
CA THR A 153 -5.70 9.88 21.49
C THR A 153 -5.11 11.00 20.63
N VAL A 154 -5.48 12.25 20.93
CA VAL A 154 -4.95 13.45 20.26
C VAL A 154 -4.03 14.18 21.21
N ILE A 155 -2.79 14.42 20.76
CA ILE A 155 -1.70 14.96 21.57
C ILE A 155 -1.21 16.26 20.91
N ASP A 156 -1.21 17.36 21.66
CA ASP A 156 -0.51 18.58 21.27
C ASP A 156 0.99 18.37 21.41
N VAL A 157 1.69 18.54 20.29
CA VAL A 157 3.14 18.42 20.12
C VAL A 157 3.77 19.71 19.61
N ALA A 158 3.09 20.87 19.75
CA ALA A 158 3.63 22.18 19.39
C ALA A 158 4.93 22.50 20.15
N ASP A 159 5.00 22.09 21.41
CA ASP A 159 6.23 22.02 22.18
C ASP A 159 6.69 20.55 22.25
N PRO A 160 7.70 20.14 21.45
CA PRO A 160 8.16 18.76 21.40
C PRO A 160 8.83 18.30 22.72
N THR A 161 9.15 19.22 23.63
CA THR A 161 9.73 18.88 24.94
C THR A 161 8.68 18.59 26.00
N ASN A 162 7.43 19.01 25.77
CA ASN A 162 6.33 18.85 26.70
C ASN A 162 5.02 18.51 25.96
N PRO A 163 4.95 17.32 25.32
CA PRO A 163 3.72 16.88 24.66
C PRO A 163 2.59 16.68 25.66
N THR A 164 1.36 17.05 25.29
CA THR A 164 0.19 16.93 26.19
C THR A 164 -1.03 16.35 25.47
N GLN A 165 -1.75 15.45 26.14
CA GLN A 165 -3.02 14.94 25.63
C GLN A 165 -4.08 16.05 25.67
N VAL A 166 -4.73 16.32 24.53
CA VAL A 166 -5.78 17.35 24.40
C VAL A 166 -7.14 16.77 24.01
N GLY A 167 -7.16 15.59 23.38
CA GLY A 167 -8.38 14.92 22.96
C GLY A 167 -8.30 13.41 23.12
N PHE A 168 -9.46 12.78 23.22
CA PHE A 168 -9.61 11.33 23.37
C PHE A 168 -10.95 10.88 22.82
N LEU A 169 -10.95 9.76 22.10
CA LEU A 169 -12.14 9.11 21.58
C LEU A 169 -12.09 7.62 21.88
N TRP A 170 -13.15 7.11 22.52
CA TRP A 170 -13.42 5.70 22.73
C TRP A 170 -14.91 5.45 22.57
N GLU A 171 -15.27 4.56 21.64
CA GLU A 171 -16.66 4.17 21.38
C GLU A 171 -16.91 2.69 21.75
N GLY A 172 -16.09 2.10 22.63
CA GLY A 172 -16.16 0.66 22.91
C GLY A 172 -15.59 -0.18 21.78
N SER A 173 -16.22 -1.31 21.47
CA SER A 173 -15.75 -2.31 20.48
C SER A 173 -16.60 -2.33 19.21
N ASP A 174 -17.29 -1.22 18.90
CA ASP A 174 -18.28 -1.21 17.82
C ASP A 174 -17.64 -0.98 16.45
N ARG A 175 -16.92 0.13 16.27
CA ARG A 175 -16.43 0.60 14.95
C ARG A 175 -14.91 0.60 14.79
N MET A 176 -14.14 0.44 15.88
CA MET A 176 -12.68 0.48 15.84
C MET A 176 -12.07 -0.51 16.85
N THR A 177 -12.38 -1.80 16.73
CA THR A 177 -11.79 -2.81 17.63
C THR A 177 -10.38 -3.16 17.17
N TRP A 178 -9.42 -3.00 18.07
CA TRP A 178 -7.98 -3.20 17.81
C TRP A 178 -7.47 -2.36 16.65
N PRO A 179 -7.53 -1.03 16.76
CA PRO A 179 -7.07 -0.17 15.70
C PRO A 179 -5.57 -0.37 15.48
N ARG A 180 -5.18 -0.42 14.21
CA ARG A 180 -3.79 -0.69 13.80
C ARG A 180 -3.10 0.55 13.28
N ASP A 181 -3.84 1.40 12.58
CA ASP A 181 -3.29 2.53 11.87
C ASP A 181 -4.27 3.71 11.85
N VAL A 182 -3.72 4.91 11.67
CA VAL A 182 -4.45 6.16 11.55
C VAL A 182 -3.73 7.06 10.55
N VAL A 183 -4.49 7.68 9.64
CA VAL A 183 -3.99 8.76 8.78
C VAL A 183 -4.94 9.94 8.85
N VAL A 184 -4.39 11.15 8.88
CA VAL A 184 -5.16 12.39 8.99
C VAL A 184 -5.04 13.21 7.71
N SER A 185 -6.18 13.63 7.16
CA SER A 185 -6.25 14.52 6.01
C SER A 185 -7.33 15.59 6.20
N GLY A 186 -6.91 16.85 6.13
CA GLY A 186 -7.78 17.98 6.42
C GLY A 186 -8.34 17.91 7.84
N ASN A 187 -9.67 17.82 7.95
CA ASN A 187 -10.39 17.77 9.22
C ASN A 187 -10.69 16.34 9.70
N TYR A 188 -10.24 15.31 8.98
CA TYR A 188 -10.66 13.93 9.24
C TYR A 188 -9.47 13.03 9.54
N ALA A 189 -9.64 12.16 10.53
CA ALA A 189 -8.77 11.02 10.77
C ALA A 189 -9.47 9.74 10.29
N TYR A 190 -8.72 8.86 9.63
CA TYR A 190 -9.19 7.59 9.07
C TYR A 190 -8.47 6.45 9.79
N LEU A 191 -9.22 5.59 10.45
CA LEU A 191 -8.69 4.54 11.32
C LEU A 191 -9.06 3.15 10.81
N THR A 192 -8.13 2.21 10.90
CA THR A 192 -8.40 0.79 10.65
C THR A 192 -8.95 0.12 11.91
N GLY A 193 -9.99 -0.71 11.79
CA GLY A 193 -10.55 -1.54 12.86
C GLY A 193 -10.26 -3.01 12.58
N GLN A 194 -9.12 -3.52 13.05
CA GLN A 194 -8.59 -4.82 12.64
C GLN A 194 -9.55 -5.98 12.94
N SER A 195 -10.08 -6.08 14.17
CA SER A 195 -10.85 -7.25 14.56
C SER A 195 -12.28 -7.27 14.00
N ASN A 196 -12.83 -6.12 13.64
CA ASN A 196 -14.21 -5.96 13.21
C ASN A 196 -14.35 -5.55 11.72
N SER A 197 -13.24 -5.44 10.98
CA SER A 197 -13.22 -5.16 9.53
C SER A 197 -13.81 -3.81 9.14
N TYR A 198 -13.53 -2.79 9.95
CA TYR A 198 -13.99 -1.42 9.72
C TYR A 198 -12.88 -0.50 9.22
N VAL A 199 -13.28 0.51 8.45
CA VAL A 199 -12.58 1.80 8.38
C VAL A 199 -13.49 2.84 9.02
N THR A 200 -12.98 3.57 10.01
CA THR A 200 -13.74 4.60 10.74
C THR A 200 -13.24 5.98 10.35
N VAL A 201 -14.16 6.92 10.12
CA VAL A 201 -13.89 8.32 9.84
C VAL A 201 -14.25 9.16 11.06
N VAL A 202 -13.26 9.87 11.59
CA VAL A 202 -13.37 10.72 12.78
C VAL A 202 -13.17 12.17 12.36
N ASP A 203 -14.12 13.05 12.69
CA ASP A 203 -13.92 14.49 12.62
C ASP A 203 -13.01 14.93 13.77
N VAL A 204 -11.88 15.53 13.39
CA VAL A 204 -10.84 16.07 14.27
C VAL A 204 -10.63 17.57 14.04
N SER A 205 -11.61 18.26 13.46
CA SER A 205 -11.58 19.72 13.27
C SER A 205 -11.46 20.48 14.60
N ASP A 206 -12.07 19.97 15.66
CA ASP A 206 -11.72 20.30 17.04
C ASP A 206 -10.89 19.15 17.63
N PRO A 207 -9.56 19.33 17.80
CA PRO A 207 -8.68 18.29 18.31
C PRO A 207 -8.98 17.91 19.77
N THR A 208 -9.74 18.73 20.50
CA THR A 208 -10.11 18.44 21.89
C THR A 208 -11.35 17.56 22.01
N THR A 209 -12.17 17.49 20.96
CA THR A 209 -13.41 16.71 20.92
C THR A 209 -13.53 15.94 19.59
N PRO A 210 -12.68 14.92 19.36
CA PRO A 210 -12.82 14.03 18.21
C PRO A 210 -14.18 13.30 18.22
N VAL A 211 -14.84 13.20 17.05
CA VAL A 211 -16.17 12.57 16.92
C VAL A 211 -16.23 11.67 15.69
N VAL A 212 -16.75 10.44 15.82
CA VAL A 212 -17.02 9.58 14.66
C VAL A 212 -18.14 10.14 13.81
N VAL A 213 -17.89 10.32 12.52
CA VAL A 213 -18.86 10.87 11.55
C VAL A 213 -19.29 9.89 10.48
N GLY A 214 -18.51 8.84 10.24
CA GLY A 214 -18.84 7.79 9.28
C GLY A 214 -17.96 6.57 9.46
N ASP A 215 -18.37 5.47 8.84
CA ASP A 215 -17.66 4.21 8.87
C ASP A 215 -18.08 3.33 7.69
N VAL A 216 -17.24 2.35 7.34
CA VAL A 216 -17.56 1.30 6.39
C VAL A 216 -17.02 -0.03 6.88
N GLN A 217 -17.84 -1.07 6.76
CA GLN A 217 -17.47 -2.45 7.11
C GLN A 217 -17.50 -3.34 5.87
N ASP A 218 -16.46 -4.13 5.66
CA ASP A 218 -16.44 -5.21 4.66
C ASP A 218 -15.71 -6.43 5.23
N THR A 219 -16.48 -7.37 5.76
CA THR A 219 -15.96 -8.63 6.33
C THR A 219 -15.51 -9.63 5.27
N THR A 220 -15.77 -9.38 3.99
CA THR A 220 -15.45 -10.29 2.89
C THR A 220 -14.08 -9.95 2.29
N ASN A 221 -13.87 -8.68 1.92
CA ASN A 221 -12.65 -8.27 1.22
C ASN A 221 -11.68 -7.50 2.13
N MET A 222 -12.21 -6.79 3.13
CA MET A 222 -11.44 -5.94 4.04
C MET A 222 -11.26 -6.61 5.42
N GLY A 223 -11.07 -7.93 5.41
CA GLY A 223 -10.81 -8.70 6.63
C GLY A 223 -9.47 -8.33 7.27
N GLY A 224 -9.49 -7.94 8.54
CA GLY A 224 -8.27 -7.54 9.25
C GLY A 224 -7.62 -6.26 8.71
N PRO A 225 -8.30 -5.11 8.60
CA PRO A 225 -7.68 -3.85 8.19
C PRO A 225 -6.42 -3.57 9.03
N TRP A 226 -5.28 -3.37 8.37
CA TRP A 226 -3.98 -3.21 9.03
C TRP A 226 -3.44 -1.80 8.82
N ALA A 227 -2.96 -1.48 7.63
CA ALA A 227 -2.45 -0.14 7.28
C ALA A 227 -3.42 0.60 6.37
N ILE A 228 -3.37 1.93 6.40
CA ILE A 228 -4.19 2.82 5.58
C ILE A 228 -3.34 3.94 4.99
N ALA A 229 -3.52 4.25 3.70
CA ALA A 229 -2.91 5.39 3.04
C ALA A 229 -3.92 6.11 2.15
N LEU A 230 -3.73 7.41 1.93
CA LEU A 230 -4.70 8.24 1.21
C LEU A 230 -4.12 8.75 -0.11
N ALA A 231 -4.93 8.74 -1.17
CA ALA A 231 -4.66 9.52 -2.38
C ALA A 231 -5.93 10.22 -2.85
N GLY A 232 -5.92 11.56 -2.83
CA GLY A 232 -7.10 12.36 -3.16
C GLY A 232 -8.28 12.03 -2.24
N ASN A 233 -9.38 11.56 -2.85
CA ASN A 233 -10.62 11.21 -2.14
C ASN A 233 -10.77 9.69 -1.92
N THR A 234 -9.68 8.94 -1.96
CA THR A 234 -9.69 7.49 -1.74
C THR A 234 -8.72 7.11 -0.63
N ALA A 235 -9.18 6.25 0.28
CA ALA A 235 -8.35 5.52 1.21
C ALA A 235 -8.03 4.13 0.66
N PHE A 236 -6.78 3.71 0.75
CA PHE A 236 -6.29 2.39 0.38
C PHE A 236 -5.88 1.66 1.65
N VAL A 237 -6.40 0.46 1.83
CA VAL A 237 -6.31 -0.28 3.09
C VAL A 237 -5.75 -1.67 2.82
N THR A 238 -4.71 -2.07 3.55
CA THR A 238 -4.30 -3.48 3.54
C THR A 238 -5.21 -4.28 4.46
N ALA A 239 -5.71 -5.41 3.95
CA ALA A 239 -6.56 -6.34 4.68
C ALA A 239 -5.74 -7.58 5.04
N PHE A 240 -5.17 -7.59 6.25
CA PHE A 240 -4.23 -8.62 6.73
C PHE A 240 -4.79 -10.05 6.56
N SER A 241 -6.04 -10.29 6.92
CA SER A 241 -6.65 -11.62 6.83
C SER A 241 -7.47 -11.81 5.55
N GLY A 242 -7.78 -10.72 4.85
CA GLY A 242 -8.40 -10.74 3.52
C GLY A 242 -7.40 -11.00 2.39
N ASP A 243 -6.09 -10.85 2.67
CA ASP A 243 -5.00 -10.91 1.69
C ASP A 243 -5.20 -9.92 0.53
N ASN A 244 -5.79 -8.75 0.80
CA ASN A 244 -6.13 -7.77 -0.23
C ASN A 244 -5.56 -6.38 0.10
N ILE A 245 -5.43 -5.55 -0.94
CA ILE A 245 -5.56 -4.10 -0.84
C ILE A 245 -6.99 -3.72 -1.24
N VAL A 246 -7.63 -2.84 -0.47
CA VAL A 246 -9.01 -2.41 -0.67
C VAL A 246 -9.04 -0.89 -0.85
N SER A 247 -9.73 -0.40 -1.87
CA SER A 247 -9.99 1.02 -2.05
C SER A 247 -11.34 1.41 -1.46
N VAL A 248 -11.37 2.52 -0.75
CA VAL A 248 -12.55 3.07 -0.08
C VAL A 248 -12.73 4.52 -0.52
N ASP A 249 -13.88 4.84 -1.11
CA ASP A 249 -14.29 6.21 -1.38
C ASP A 249 -14.50 6.93 -0.05
N ILE A 250 -13.79 8.04 0.14
CA ILE A 250 -13.88 8.91 1.31
C ILE A 250 -14.28 10.34 0.92
N SER A 251 -14.78 10.55 -0.31
CA SER A 251 -15.25 11.84 -0.80
C SER A 251 -16.37 12.44 0.06
N THR A 252 -17.15 11.58 0.72
CA THR A 252 -18.15 11.96 1.72
C THR A 252 -17.82 11.30 3.05
N ALA A 253 -17.24 12.05 3.98
CA ALA A 253 -16.79 11.55 5.29
C ALA A 253 -17.87 10.78 6.08
N ALA A 254 -19.14 11.16 5.93
CA ALA A 254 -20.26 10.54 6.63
C ALA A 254 -20.78 9.23 5.97
N SER A 255 -20.30 8.89 4.78
CA SER A 255 -20.77 7.73 4.03
C SER A 255 -19.64 7.16 3.16
N PRO A 256 -18.52 6.71 3.77
CA PRO A 256 -17.47 6.04 3.02
C PRO A 256 -17.99 4.73 2.42
N SER A 257 -17.41 4.29 1.30
CA SER A 257 -17.85 3.06 0.63
C SER A 257 -16.71 2.34 -0.07
N VAL A 258 -16.66 1.01 0.04
CA VAL A 258 -15.69 0.17 -0.69
C VAL A 258 -15.92 0.30 -2.21
N GLN A 259 -14.85 0.52 -2.96
CA GLN A 259 -14.88 0.70 -4.43
C GLN A 259 -14.38 -0.56 -5.15
N ASP A 260 -13.19 -1.05 -4.77
CA ASP A 260 -12.56 -2.22 -5.38
C ASP A 260 -11.65 -2.94 -4.36
N HIS A 261 -11.23 -4.15 -4.69
CA HIS A 261 -10.21 -4.90 -3.96
C HIS A 261 -9.33 -5.69 -4.92
N GLN A 262 -8.05 -5.81 -4.61
CA GLN A 262 -7.10 -6.59 -5.39
C GLN A 262 -6.19 -7.40 -4.47
N GLY A 263 -5.75 -8.58 -4.92
CA GLY A 263 -4.84 -9.43 -4.16
C GLY A 263 -5.22 -10.91 -4.18
N GLY A 264 -5.35 -11.48 -2.99
CA GLY A 264 -5.47 -12.91 -2.72
C GLY A 264 -4.16 -13.52 -2.20
N SER A 265 -4.28 -14.66 -1.51
CA SER A 265 -3.17 -15.32 -0.81
C SER A 265 -2.01 -15.78 -1.71
N SER A 266 -2.22 -15.86 -3.03
CA SER A 266 -1.14 -16.15 -3.99
C SER A 266 -0.34 -14.91 -4.41
N VAL A 267 -0.87 -13.72 -4.15
CA VAL A 267 -0.32 -12.44 -4.57
C VAL A 267 0.24 -11.65 -3.38
N MET A 268 -0.56 -11.47 -2.34
CA MET A 268 -0.20 -10.66 -1.16
C MET A 268 -0.75 -11.28 0.13
N ASN A 269 -0.19 -12.42 0.54
CA ASN A 269 -0.56 -13.07 1.80
C ASN A 269 -0.03 -12.28 3.00
N ASP A 270 -0.89 -11.95 3.94
CA ASP A 270 -0.56 -11.15 5.14
C ASP A 270 0.06 -9.77 4.75
N PRO A 271 -0.70 -8.88 4.09
CA PRO A 271 -0.23 -7.54 3.73
C PRO A 271 -0.18 -6.65 4.98
N ARG A 272 0.99 -6.06 5.28
CA ARG A 272 1.27 -5.37 6.55
C ARG A 272 1.34 -3.86 6.46
N ALA A 273 1.87 -3.33 5.38
CA ALA A 273 1.98 -1.89 5.19
C ALA A 273 1.81 -1.54 3.71
N LEU A 274 1.44 -0.29 3.45
CA LEU A 274 1.42 0.26 2.11
C LEU A 274 2.01 1.68 2.11
N VAL A 275 2.58 2.06 0.98
CA VAL A 275 2.96 3.44 0.68
C VAL A 275 2.56 3.79 -0.75
N ILE A 276 2.11 5.02 -0.96
CA ILE A 276 1.64 5.51 -2.26
C ILE A 276 2.70 6.43 -2.87
N ASP A 277 3.04 6.19 -4.14
CA ASP A 277 3.88 7.05 -4.97
C ASP A 277 3.17 7.31 -6.31
N GLY A 278 2.62 8.51 -6.47
CA GLY A 278 1.83 8.87 -7.65
C GLY A 278 0.60 7.97 -7.82
N SER A 279 0.58 7.20 -8.91
CA SER A 279 -0.50 6.27 -9.25
C SER A 279 -0.20 4.82 -8.86
N THR A 280 0.84 4.57 -8.08
CA THR A 280 1.24 3.22 -7.64
C THR A 280 1.21 3.12 -6.12
N ALA A 281 0.59 2.06 -5.61
CA ALA A 281 0.74 1.64 -4.22
C ALA A 281 1.76 0.49 -4.15
N TYR A 282 2.75 0.62 -3.27
CA TYR A 282 3.66 -0.47 -2.91
C TYR A 282 3.19 -1.09 -1.60
N VAL A 283 2.94 -2.40 -1.60
CA VAL A 283 2.43 -3.16 -0.47
C VAL A 283 3.46 -4.17 -0.01
N SER A 284 3.80 -4.16 1.28
CA SER A 284 4.61 -5.21 1.89
C SER A 284 3.73 -6.39 2.28
N SER A 285 4.12 -7.60 1.87
CA SER A 285 3.42 -8.85 2.19
C SER A 285 4.35 -9.80 2.93
N LYS A 286 3.97 -10.12 4.16
CA LYS A 286 4.80 -10.85 5.11
C LYS A 286 4.99 -12.30 4.70
N GLU A 287 3.90 -13.01 4.39
CA GLU A 287 3.96 -14.45 4.10
C GLU A 287 4.31 -14.75 2.64
N THR A 288 3.91 -13.89 1.69
CA THR A 288 4.42 -13.99 0.31
C THR A 288 5.88 -13.55 0.21
N ARG A 289 6.40 -12.83 1.21
CA ARG A 289 7.79 -12.34 1.28
C ARG A 289 8.10 -11.42 0.10
N ALA A 290 7.20 -10.46 -0.11
CA ALA A 290 7.16 -9.68 -1.33
C ALA A 290 6.87 -8.21 -1.07
N VAL A 291 7.29 -7.39 -2.04
CA VAL A 291 6.73 -6.06 -2.28
C VAL A 291 5.90 -6.14 -3.55
N VAL A 292 4.62 -5.81 -3.44
CA VAL A 292 3.67 -5.86 -4.55
C VAL A 292 3.36 -4.44 -5.01
N ALA A 293 3.49 -4.18 -6.31
CA ALA A 293 3.08 -2.92 -6.92
C ALA A 293 1.66 -3.03 -7.48
N VAL A 294 0.82 -2.08 -7.12
CA VAL A 294 -0.59 -2.01 -7.51
C VAL A 294 -0.86 -0.67 -8.18
N ASP A 295 -1.44 -0.72 -9.38
CA ASP A 295 -1.99 0.45 -10.05
C ASP A 295 -3.23 0.93 -9.31
N ILE A 296 -3.19 2.17 -8.85
CA ILE A 296 -4.27 2.84 -8.14
C ILE A 296 -4.80 4.07 -8.89
N SER A 297 -4.43 4.24 -10.18
CA SER A 297 -4.87 5.36 -11.01
C SER A 297 -6.39 5.42 -11.17
N ASP A 298 -7.04 4.26 -11.25
CA ASP A 298 -8.49 4.10 -11.14
C ASP A 298 -8.82 3.31 -9.87
N PRO A 299 -9.25 3.97 -8.78
CA PRO A 299 -9.56 3.27 -7.53
C PRO A 299 -10.81 2.38 -7.61
N THR A 300 -11.59 2.46 -8.69
CA THR A 300 -12.73 1.56 -8.93
C THR A 300 -12.36 0.33 -9.75
N SER A 301 -11.12 0.28 -10.25
CA SER A 301 -10.58 -0.83 -11.03
C SER A 301 -9.06 -0.90 -10.87
N MET A 302 -8.59 -1.06 -9.64
CA MET A 302 -7.16 -1.21 -9.33
C MET A 302 -6.60 -2.45 -10.00
N GLN A 303 -5.31 -2.50 -10.30
CA GLN A 303 -4.69 -3.68 -10.92
C GLN A 303 -3.36 -4.01 -10.25
N VAL A 304 -3.16 -5.27 -9.86
CA VAL A 304 -1.82 -5.73 -9.46
C VAL A 304 -0.93 -5.76 -10.70
N GLN A 305 0.16 -5.00 -10.67
CA GLN A 305 1.05 -4.83 -11.83
C GLN A 305 2.17 -5.87 -11.81
N ASP A 306 2.94 -5.93 -10.73
CA ASP A 306 4.09 -6.82 -10.58
C ASP A 306 4.47 -6.99 -9.10
N SER A 307 5.33 -7.94 -8.79
CA SER A 307 5.87 -8.12 -7.43
C SER A 307 7.33 -8.54 -7.41
N LEU A 308 8.07 -8.01 -6.43
CA LEU A 308 9.41 -8.47 -6.10
C LEU A 308 9.31 -9.44 -4.93
N VAL A 309 9.66 -10.69 -5.16
CA VAL A 309 9.66 -11.75 -4.14
C VAL A 309 11.10 -12.14 -3.79
N ASP A 310 11.46 -12.10 -2.50
CA ASP A 310 12.74 -12.61 -2.03
C ASP A 310 12.57 -13.34 -0.70
N SER A 311 12.73 -14.68 -0.73
CA SER A 311 12.53 -15.53 0.44
C SER A 311 13.56 -15.33 1.56
N THR A 312 14.65 -14.62 1.31
CA THR A 312 15.77 -14.43 2.25
C THR A 312 15.80 -13.03 2.82
N LEU A 313 15.45 -12.01 2.02
CA LEU A 313 15.52 -10.61 2.40
C LEU A 313 14.17 -10.08 2.88
N LEU A 314 13.06 -10.59 2.34
CA LEU A 314 11.70 -10.13 2.65
C LEU A 314 10.90 -11.10 3.52
N HIS A 315 11.58 -12.02 4.22
CA HIS A 315 10.94 -13.10 4.97
C HIS A 315 10.05 -12.67 6.16
N THR A 316 10.01 -11.37 6.51
CA THR A 316 8.97 -10.75 7.36
C THR A 316 8.78 -9.27 7.01
N ALA A 317 8.51 -8.96 5.74
CA ALA A 317 8.30 -7.57 5.30
C ALA A 317 7.17 -6.89 6.10
N ARG A 318 7.47 -5.75 6.72
CA ARG A 318 6.53 -4.94 7.52
C ARG A 318 6.54 -3.49 7.03
N GLY A 319 7.11 -2.55 7.78
CA GLY A 319 7.19 -1.15 7.38
C GLY A 319 7.75 -0.96 5.98
N ILE A 320 7.10 -0.09 5.22
CA ILE A 320 7.48 0.27 3.87
C ILE A 320 7.37 1.79 3.72
N THR A 321 8.37 2.40 3.09
CA THR A 321 8.32 3.81 2.70
C THR A 321 9.02 3.98 1.35
N VAL A 322 8.85 5.16 0.76
CA VAL A 322 9.37 5.47 -0.57
C VAL A 322 9.98 6.88 -0.56
N ASP A 323 11.06 7.08 -1.30
CA ASP A 323 11.60 8.43 -1.59
C ASP A 323 11.39 8.78 -3.06
N SER A 324 12.25 9.60 -3.69
CA SER A 324 12.12 9.89 -5.13
C SER A 324 12.50 8.71 -6.04
N ASN A 325 13.39 7.80 -5.60
CA ASN A 325 14.03 6.80 -6.45
C ASN A 325 13.83 5.35 -5.95
N TYR A 326 13.68 5.15 -4.65
CA TYR A 326 13.76 3.86 -3.99
C TYR A 326 12.55 3.57 -3.11
N VAL A 327 12.27 2.28 -2.97
CA VAL A 327 11.38 1.70 -1.97
C VAL A 327 12.25 1.11 -0.86
N TYR A 328 11.91 1.42 0.38
CA TYR A 328 12.60 0.98 1.59
C TYR A 328 11.67 0.08 2.39
N VAL A 329 12.13 -1.11 2.74
CA VAL A 329 11.34 -2.08 3.50
C VAL A 329 12.14 -2.55 4.70
N VAL A 330 11.49 -2.59 5.85
CA VAL A 330 12.03 -3.25 7.03
C VAL A 330 11.49 -4.68 7.09
N SER A 331 12.40 -5.63 7.24
CA SER A 331 12.10 -7.07 7.25
C SER A 331 13.02 -7.77 8.24
N ALA A 332 12.44 -8.35 9.29
CA ALA A 332 13.14 -8.96 10.43
C ALA A 332 14.23 -8.04 10.97
N ASN A 333 15.48 -8.31 10.57
CA ASN A 333 16.67 -7.63 11.07
C ASN A 333 17.41 -6.82 10.00
N ARG A 334 16.64 -6.35 9.00
CA ARG A 334 17.18 -5.73 7.80
C ARG A 334 16.41 -4.48 7.43
N LEU A 335 17.13 -3.50 6.91
CA LEU A 335 16.61 -2.50 6.00
C LEU A 335 16.97 -2.93 4.58
N VAL A 336 15.97 -3.10 3.73
CA VAL A 336 16.09 -3.53 2.33
C VAL A 336 15.72 -2.34 1.44
N ILE A 337 16.58 -2.03 0.47
CA ILE A 337 16.44 -0.92 -0.46
C ILE A 337 16.34 -1.49 -1.88
N MET A 338 15.30 -1.11 -2.61
CA MET A 338 15.11 -1.51 -4.00
C MET A 338 14.70 -0.31 -4.86
N ASP A 339 15.07 -0.32 -6.13
CA ASP A 339 14.60 0.67 -7.08
C ASP A 339 13.06 0.67 -7.13
N LYS A 340 12.47 1.85 -7.38
CA LYS A 340 11.07 1.91 -7.78
C LYS A 340 10.85 1.12 -9.06
N CYS A 341 9.60 0.73 -9.27
CA CYS A 341 9.25 0.13 -10.54
C CYS A 341 9.45 1.11 -11.71
N THR A 342 9.73 0.54 -12.87
CA THR A 342 9.90 1.31 -14.10
C THR A 342 8.65 1.20 -14.95
N ALA A 343 8.19 2.35 -15.47
CA ALA A 343 7.05 2.39 -16.37
C ALA A 343 7.44 1.75 -17.72
N SER A 344 6.71 0.73 -18.11
CA SER A 344 6.74 0.14 -19.45
C SER A 344 5.44 0.49 -20.17
N THR A 345 5.55 1.13 -21.33
CA THR A 345 4.38 1.43 -22.15
C THR A 345 4.13 0.28 -23.12
N THR A 346 2.98 -0.36 -22.97
CA THR A 346 2.47 -1.30 -23.96
C THR A 346 1.42 -0.60 -24.80
N THR A 347 1.74 -0.36 -26.08
CA THR A 347 0.78 0.22 -27.02
C THR A 347 0.08 -0.92 -27.76
N SER A 348 -1.22 -1.07 -27.52
CA SER A 348 -2.06 -1.97 -28.30
C SER A 348 -2.92 -1.16 -29.26
N THR A 349 -2.62 -1.26 -30.56
CA THR A 349 -3.44 -0.68 -31.62
C THR A 349 -4.45 -1.72 -32.07
N THR A 350 -5.74 -1.46 -31.86
CA THR A 350 -6.83 -2.25 -32.44
C THR A 350 -7.38 -1.49 -33.63
N SER A 351 -7.16 -2.01 -34.84
CA SER A 351 -7.76 -1.46 -36.06
C SER A 351 -9.00 -2.26 -36.43
N VAL A 352 -10.12 -1.56 -36.62
CA VAL A 352 -11.37 -2.11 -37.14
C VAL A 352 -11.50 -1.66 -38.58
N SER A 353 -11.53 -2.62 -39.51
CA SER A 353 -11.75 -2.36 -40.94
C SER A 353 -13.11 -2.92 -41.34
N THR A 354 -13.96 -2.08 -41.94
CA THR A 354 -15.23 -2.50 -42.56
C THR A 354 -15.13 -2.36 -44.07
N SER A 355 -15.47 -3.42 -44.80
CA SER A 355 -15.56 -3.38 -46.26
C SER A 355 -17.02 -3.32 -46.68
N THR A 356 -17.37 -2.32 -47.49
CA THR A 356 -18.70 -2.20 -48.08
C THR A 356 -18.57 -2.34 -49.59
N SER A 357 -19.33 -3.26 -50.19
CA SER A 357 -19.40 -3.38 -51.65
C SER A 357 -20.74 -2.86 -52.16
N LEU A 358 -20.71 -1.96 -53.15
CA LEU A 358 -21.89 -1.56 -53.91
C LEU A 358 -21.90 -2.32 -55.24
N THR A 359 -23.01 -2.98 -55.54
CA THR A 359 -23.32 -3.45 -56.89
C THR A 359 -24.57 -2.74 -57.40
N THR A 360 -24.48 -2.21 -58.62
CA THR A 360 -25.60 -1.57 -59.32
C THR A 360 -26.05 -2.46 -60.47
N THR A 361 -27.30 -2.90 -60.44
CA THR A 361 -28.00 -3.46 -61.61
C THR A 361 -29.28 -2.69 -61.82
N ASP A 362 -29.61 -2.41 -63.08
CA ASP A 362 -30.66 -1.48 -63.51
C ASP A 362 -31.93 -1.59 -62.65
N SER A 363 -32.09 -0.58 -61.77
CA SER A 363 -33.26 -0.27 -60.93
C SER A 363 -33.24 -0.67 -59.44
N THR A 364 -32.18 -1.27 -58.89
CA THR A 364 -32.04 -1.40 -57.41
C THR A 364 -30.58 -1.32 -56.96
N VAL A 365 -30.28 -0.46 -55.97
CA VAL A 365 -29.00 -0.43 -55.25
C VAL A 365 -29.13 -1.31 -54.01
N THR A 366 -28.35 -2.38 -53.94
CA THR A 366 -28.32 -3.27 -52.77
C THR A 366 -27.01 -3.04 -52.02
N MET A 367 -27.09 -2.54 -50.79
CA MET A 367 -25.94 -2.37 -49.89
C MET A 367 -25.78 -3.65 -49.08
N THR A 368 -24.67 -4.37 -49.27
CA THR A 368 -24.35 -5.54 -48.45
C THR A 368 -23.05 -5.24 -47.69
N SER A 369 -23.16 -5.09 -46.37
CA SER A 369 -22.01 -5.02 -45.45
C SER A 369 -21.67 -6.44 -45.00
N THR A 370 -20.47 -6.92 -45.29
CA THR A 370 -19.98 -8.21 -44.78
C THR A 370 -18.62 -8.07 -44.14
N SER A 371 -18.58 -8.56 -42.89
CA SER A 371 -17.42 -8.88 -42.05
C SER A 371 -16.56 -7.70 -41.58
N SER A 372 -16.58 -7.46 -40.27
CA SER A 372 -15.56 -6.68 -39.55
C SER A 372 -14.40 -7.61 -39.23
N THR A 373 -13.18 -7.30 -39.70
CA THR A 373 -11.96 -7.98 -39.23
C THR A 373 -11.29 -7.12 -38.17
N PHE A 374 -11.08 -7.70 -36.99
CA PHE A 374 -10.32 -7.10 -35.91
C PHE A 374 -8.87 -7.53 -36.04
N THR A 375 -7.96 -6.56 -36.09
CA THR A 375 -6.52 -6.82 -36.04
C THR A 375 -5.97 -6.04 -34.86
N THR A 376 -5.51 -6.77 -33.85
CA THR A 376 -4.83 -6.20 -32.68
C THR A 376 -3.34 -6.38 -32.87
N THR A 377 -2.59 -5.30 -32.86
CA THR A 377 -1.12 -5.32 -32.85
C THR A 377 -0.66 -4.74 -31.53
N THR A 378 0.05 -5.55 -30.75
CA THR A 378 0.62 -5.14 -29.46
C THR A 378 2.11 -4.90 -29.65
N SER A 379 2.60 -3.74 -29.26
CA SER A 379 4.02 -3.39 -29.27
C SER A 379 4.41 -2.87 -27.90
N THR A 380 5.40 -3.53 -27.29
CA THR A 380 5.98 -3.15 -26.00
C THR A 380 7.27 -2.38 -26.26
N SER A 381 7.41 -1.21 -25.64
CA SER A 381 8.66 -0.44 -25.69
C SER A 381 9.03 0.02 -24.29
N SER A 382 10.20 -0.41 -23.81
CA SER A 382 10.81 0.15 -22.61
C SER A 382 11.43 1.50 -22.96
N LEU A 383 10.91 2.58 -22.37
CA LEU A 383 11.43 3.92 -22.63
C LEU A 383 12.59 4.19 -21.66
N SER A 384 13.82 4.16 -22.18
CA SER A 384 14.96 4.81 -21.54
C SER A 384 15.22 6.13 -22.27
N THR A 385 15.34 7.22 -21.53
CA THR A 385 15.49 8.57 -22.07
C THR A 385 16.74 8.71 -22.95
N SER A 386 16.59 8.73 -24.28
CA SER A 386 17.25 9.66 -25.21
C SER A 386 16.95 9.42 -26.72
N THR A 387 16.51 10.49 -27.38
CA THR A 387 16.70 10.89 -28.81
C THR A 387 15.89 10.35 -30.01
N SER A 388 15.29 11.35 -30.68
CA SER A 388 15.05 11.65 -32.12
C SER A 388 14.16 10.74 -32.99
N LEU A 389 12.95 11.23 -33.28
CA LEU A 389 12.07 10.80 -34.37
C LEU A 389 12.53 11.38 -35.72
N SER A 390 12.76 10.53 -36.72
CA SER A 390 12.77 10.93 -38.13
C SER A 390 11.35 10.85 -38.69
N THR A 391 10.80 11.97 -39.16
CA THR A 391 9.49 12.03 -39.82
C THR A 391 9.60 11.64 -41.28
N SER A 392 8.78 10.68 -41.73
CA SER A 392 8.39 10.56 -43.14
C SER A 392 6.93 10.95 -43.26
N GLU A 393 6.67 12.07 -43.93
CA GLU A 393 5.33 12.61 -44.20
C GLU A 393 4.53 11.71 -45.15
N THR A 394 3.22 11.64 -44.95
CA THR A 394 2.27 11.44 -46.06
C THR A 394 0.91 12.07 -45.71
N THR A 395 0.58 13.17 -46.39
CA THR A 395 -0.71 13.90 -46.33
C THR A 395 -1.78 13.27 -47.22
N ALA A 396 -3.03 13.21 -46.76
CA ALA A 396 -4.22 13.02 -47.61
C ALA A 396 -5.43 13.79 -47.06
N THR A 397 -5.98 14.69 -47.88
CA THR A 397 -7.20 15.49 -47.68
C THR A 397 -8.39 14.89 -48.42
N VAL A 398 -9.57 14.79 -47.79
CA VAL A 398 -10.86 14.65 -48.51
C VAL A 398 -12.00 15.43 -47.82
N THR A 399 -12.69 16.21 -48.65
CA THR A 399 -13.85 17.09 -48.42
C THR A 399 -15.16 16.32 -48.46
N SER A 400 -16.17 16.67 -47.65
CA SER A 400 -17.54 16.14 -47.74
C SER A 400 -18.59 17.24 -47.96
N THR A 401 -19.51 17.00 -48.89
CA THR A 401 -20.75 17.78 -49.10
C THR A 401 -21.95 16.95 -48.68
N SER A 402 -22.79 17.53 -47.81
CA SER A 402 -23.95 16.91 -47.17
C SER A 402 -25.24 16.95 -48.02
N SER A 403 -26.12 15.97 -47.83
CA SER A 403 -27.57 16.15 -47.94
C SER A 403 -28.31 15.20 -46.99
N ALA A 404 -29.20 15.76 -46.17
CA ALA A 404 -29.85 15.15 -45.01
C ALA A 404 -31.22 14.52 -45.32
N SER A 405 -31.63 13.53 -44.52
CA SER A 405 -33.04 13.32 -44.12
C SER A 405 -33.18 12.38 -42.90
N SER A 406 -33.57 12.96 -41.75
CA SER A 406 -34.45 12.51 -40.63
C SER A 406 -34.67 10.99 -40.37
N SER A 407 -34.62 10.44 -39.14
CA SER A 407 -35.02 10.98 -37.83
C SER A 407 -34.56 10.11 -36.61
N SER A 408 -34.14 10.80 -35.52
CA SER A 408 -34.14 10.45 -34.06
C SER A 408 -33.30 9.24 -33.60
N THR A 409 -32.28 9.33 -32.73
CA THR A 409 -32.23 9.99 -31.41
C THR A 409 -30.80 10.48 -31.08
N THR A 410 -30.68 11.61 -30.38
CA THR A 410 -29.45 12.36 -30.06
C THR A 410 -28.71 11.86 -28.82
N LEU A 411 -27.38 11.70 -28.95
CA LEU A 411 -26.39 11.99 -27.90
C LEU A 411 -25.61 13.23 -28.39
N SER A 412 -25.73 14.32 -27.65
CA SER A 412 -25.16 15.62 -27.99
C SER A 412 -23.77 15.79 -27.39
N THR A 413 -22.74 15.92 -28.24
CA THR A 413 -21.55 16.73 -27.92
C THR A 413 -21.49 17.89 -28.92
N THR A 414 -21.64 19.09 -28.40
CA THR A 414 -21.44 20.34 -29.13
C THR A 414 -19.95 20.57 -29.32
N LEU A 415 -19.46 20.47 -30.56
CA LEU A 415 -18.29 21.23 -30.99
C LEU A 415 -18.77 22.43 -31.82
N SER A 416 -18.54 23.63 -31.28
CA SER A 416 -18.69 24.89 -31.99
C SER A 416 -17.52 25.07 -32.95
N THR A 417 -17.75 24.98 -34.26
CA THR A 417 -16.79 25.40 -35.28
C THR A 417 -17.24 26.72 -35.90
N THR A 418 -16.54 27.81 -35.58
CA THR A 418 -16.71 29.08 -36.29
C THR A 418 -15.88 29.02 -37.58
N ALA A 419 -16.54 28.79 -38.72
CA ALA A 419 -15.92 28.98 -40.04
C ALA A 419 -16.07 30.44 -40.45
N SER A 420 -14.96 31.12 -40.75
CA SER A 420 -14.97 32.42 -41.44
C SER A 420 -14.32 32.26 -42.81
N THR A 421 -15.09 32.55 -43.86
CA THR A 421 -14.65 32.54 -45.26
C THR A 421 -14.32 33.98 -45.69
N THR A 422 -13.18 34.17 -46.35
CA THR A 422 -12.90 35.39 -47.11
C THR A 422 -12.49 35.04 -48.53
N LEU A 423 -13.27 35.53 -49.49
CA LEU A 423 -13.02 35.42 -50.94
C LEU A 423 -11.78 36.21 -51.35
N SER A 424 -10.99 35.59 -52.25
CA SER A 424 -10.00 36.29 -53.09
C SER A 424 -10.70 37.13 -54.16
N THR A 425 -10.13 38.29 -54.50
CA THR A 425 -10.09 38.73 -55.89
C THR A 425 -8.78 39.45 -56.18
N THR A 426 -8.04 39.03 -57.21
CA THR A 426 -7.62 39.87 -58.35
C THR A 426 -6.77 39.06 -59.36
N PRO A 427 -6.69 39.49 -60.63
CA PRO A 427 -6.60 38.60 -61.78
C PRO A 427 -5.18 38.46 -62.33
N SER A 428 -4.80 37.26 -62.79
CA SER A 428 -4.26 37.08 -64.15
C SER A 428 -3.88 35.62 -64.42
N THR A 429 -4.55 35.06 -65.43
CA THR A 429 -4.06 34.10 -66.42
C THR A 429 -3.31 32.85 -65.95
N THR A 430 -4.06 31.74 -66.05
CA THR A 430 -3.66 30.33 -66.23
C THR A 430 -3.67 29.50 -64.95
N ALA A 431 -4.63 28.57 -64.94
CA ALA A 431 -5.21 27.93 -63.77
C ALA A 431 -4.43 26.73 -63.25
N SER A 432 -4.32 26.63 -61.92
CA SER A 432 -4.24 25.36 -61.19
C SER A 432 -4.61 25.62 -59.73
N THR A 433 -5.64 24.94 -59.23
CA THR A 433 -6.18 25.08 -57.87
C THR A 433 -5.43 24.18 -56.90
N THR A 434 -4.74 24.76 -55.92
CA THR A 434 -4.17 24.06 -54.74
C THR A 434 -4.72 24.66 -53.45
N LEU A 435 -5.31 23.82 -52.61
CA LEU A 435 -5.76 24.13 -51.25
C LEU A 435 -4.55 24.09 -50.30
N SER A 436 -4.40 25.13 -49.48
CA SER A 436 -3.42 25.21 -48.39
C SER A 436 -4.16 25.47 -47.07
N SER A 437 -3.90 24.67 -46.04
CA SER A 437 -4.21 25.01 -44.65
C SER A 437 -2.92 25.00 -43.83
N THR A 438 -2.55 26.17 -43.32
CA THR A 438 -1.47 26.37 -42.35
C THR A 438 -1.96 26.04 -40.94
N LEU A 439 -1.24 25.18 -40.22
CA LEU A 439 -1.32 25.13 -38.76
C LEU A 439 -0.25 26.09 -38.22
N SER A 440 -0.66 27.07 -37.42
CA SER A 440 0.25 27.91 -36.63
C SER A 440 0.24 27.37 -35.20
N THR A 441 1.39 26.96 -34.69
CA THR A 441 1.63 26.79 -33.26
C THR A 441 2.70 27.81 -32.84
N THR A 442 2.27 28.78 -32.05
CA THR A 442 3.16 29.69 -31.31
C THR A 442 3.87 28.89 -30.21
N VAL A 443 5.16 28.70 -30.39
CA VAL A 443 6.09 28.29 -29.33
C VAL A 443 6.44 29.54 -28.53
N SER A 444 6.27 29.48 -27.21
CA SER A 444 6.93 30.40 -26.28
C SER A 444 7.74 29.56 -25.31
N THR A 445 9.05 29.59 -25.49
CA THR A 445 10.05 29.17 -24.51
C THR A 445 10.87 30.39 -24.13
N SER A 446 11.20 30.51 -22.84
CA SER A 446 12.27 31.39 -22.37
C SER A 446 13.42 30.56 -21.81
N THR A 447 14.51 30.51 -22.59
CA THR A 447 15.94 30.72 -22.24
C THR A 447 16.58 29.81 -21.19
N THR A 448 17.81 29.28 -21.27
CA THR A 448 18.97 29.17 -22.21
C THR A 448 20.01 28.36 -21.39
N SER A 449 20.84 27.42 -21.89
CA SER A 449 22.14 27.70 -22.50
C SER A 449 23.01 26.42 -22.67
N THR A 450 23.56 26.27 -23.88
CA THR A 450 24.93 25.81 -24.27
C THR A 450 25.45 24.37 -24.11
N LEU A 451 25.76 23.81 -25.29
CA LEU A 451 26.76 22.81 -25.74
C LEU A 451 27.95 22.47 -24.80
N VAL A 452 28.40 21.20 -24.80
CA VAL A 452 29.64 20.72 -25.48
C VAL A 452 29.58 19.19 -25.68
N THR A 453 30.11 18.76 -26.82
CA THR A 453 30.33 17.40 -27.37
C THR A 453 31.43 16.59 -26.67
N SER A 454 31.29 15.26 -26.61
CA SER A 454 32.33 14.31 -27.07
C SER A 454 31.84 12.86 -27.11
N THR A 455 32.03 12.25 -28.28
CA THR A 455 31.93 10.82 -28.60
C THR A 455 33.14 10.02 -28.10
N SER A 456 32.93 8.78 -27.66
CA SER A 456 33.87 7.69 -27.93
C SER A 456 33.20 6.32 -27.84
N THR A 457 33.50 5.52 -28.86
CA THR A 457 33.02 4.19 -29.20
C THR A 457 33.79 3.05 -28.52
N LEU A 458 33.10 1.91 -28.35
CA LEU A 458 33.56 0.51 -28.38
C LEU A 458 34.78 0.09 -27.52
N SER A 459 34.58 -0.96 -26.71
CA SER A 459 34.94 -2.32 -27.16
C SER A 459 34.38 -3.39 -26.21
N ALA A 460 33.87 -4.45 -26.82
CA ALA A 460 33.53 -5.69 -26.18
C ALA A 460 34.80 -6.50 -25.94
N PHE A 461 34.88 -7.17 -24.79
CA PHE A 461 35.69 -8.37 -24.61
C PHE A 461 34.82 -9.44 -23.97
N ALA A 462 34.62 -10.52 -24.72
CA ALA A 462 34.12 -11.78 -24.22
C ALA A 462 35.30 -12.54 -23.59
N SER A 463 35.05 -13.23 -22.47
CA SER A 463 35.76 -14.45 -22.13
C SER A 463 34.86 -15.36 -21.31
N GLU A 464 34.87 -16.61 -21.72
CA GLU A 464 34.06 -17.73 -21.29
C GLU A 464 34.45 -18.30 -19.90
N THR A 465 33.53 -19.14 -19.41
CA THR A 465 33.71 -20.37 -18.59
C THR A 465 34.23 -20.20 -17.15
N THR A 466 33.66 -20.86 -16.12
CA THR A 466 33.33 -22.28 -16.00
C THR A 466 32.16 -22.56 -15.04
N ALA A 467 31.43 -23.63 -15.33
CA ALA A 467 30.45 -24.28 -14.47
C ALA A 467 31.06 -24.87 -13.17
N ASN A 468 30.23 -24.98 -12.12
CA ASN A 468 30.27 -26.17 -11.27
C ASN A 468 28.87 -26.49 -10.72
N GLU A 469 28.53 -27.77 -10.78
CA GLU A 469 27.28 -28.39 -10.36
C GLU A 469 27.20 -28.58 -8.84
N SER A 470 25.98 -28.65 -8.28
CA SER A 470 25.50 -29.84 -7.55
C SER A 470 24.12 -29.60 -6.93
N ALA A 471 23.23 -30.56 -7.16
CA ALA A 471 21.84 -30.66 -6.74
C ALA A 471 21.66 -31.09 -5.26
N GLY A 472 20.41 -30.96 -4.77
CA GLY A 472 19.94 -31.60 -3.54
C GLY A 472 18.50 -31.22 -3.14
N GLU A 473 17.54 -32.04 -3.56
CA GLU A 473 16.16 -32.29 -3.06
C GLU A 473 16.01 -32.29 -1.51
N SER A 474 14.84 -32.19 -0.84
CA SER A 474 13.42 -32.32 -1.19
C SER A 474 12.51 -31.69 -0.11
N THR A 475 11.24 -31.60 -0.50
CA THR A 475 9.95 -31.37 0.18
C THR A 475 9.78 -31.69 1.68
N ASN A 476 8.98 -30.86 2.38
CA ASN A 476 7.79 -31.32 3.12
C ASN A 476 6.78 -30.19 3.36
N VAL A 477 5.52 -30.46 3.04
CA VAL A 477 4.33 -29.62 3.28
C VAL A 477 3.51 -30.29 4.37
N THR A 478 3.16 -29.57 5.42
CA THR A 478 2.05 -29.91 6.32
C THR A 478 1.27 -28.65 6.68
N ASN A 479 -0.02 -28.67 6.35
CA ASN A 479 -1.06 -27.76 6.83
C ASN A 479 -1.14 -27.81 8.37
N GLU A 480 -1.12 -26.66 9.04
CA GLU A 480 -1.75 -26.51 10.35
C GLU A 480 -2.54 -25.20 10.45
N THR A 481 -3.64 -25.33 11.17
CA THR A 481 -4.72 -24.39 11.41
C THR A 481 -4.27 -23.23 12.30
N TYR A 482 -4.52 -21.99 11.87
CA TYR A 482 -4.03 -20.76 12.50
C TYR A 482 -4.81 -20.38 13.78
N LEU A 483 -4.10 -20.22 14.89
CA LEU A 483 -4.48 -19.49 16.10
C LEU A 483 -3.49 -18.31 16.23
N PRO A 484 -3.92 -17.10 16.63
CA PRO A 484 -3.07 -15.91 16.60
C PRO A 484 -1.98 -15.92 17.68
N ASP A 485 -0.80 -15.43 17.31
CA ASP A 485 0.39 -15.28 18.16
C ASP A 485 0.12 -14.33 19.34
N ILE A 486 0.12 -14.90 20.55
CA ILE A 486 0.31 -14.19 21.82
C ILE A 486 1.73 -14.51 22.27
N GLU A 487 2.70 -13.64 21.96
CA GLU A 487 4.07 -13.73 22.46
C GLU A 487 4.11 -13.20 23.90
N ALA A 488 3.93 -14.10 24.87
CA ALA A 488 4.13 -13.83 26.29
C ALA A 488 5.59 -14.13 26.70
N SER A 489 6.28 -13.08 27.14
CA SER A 489 7.63 -13.12 27.73
C SER A 489 7.69 -13.98 29.00
N THR A 490 8.60 -14.97 29.06
CA THR A 490 9.37 -15.41 30.25
C THR A 490 10.59 -16.20 29.75
N THR A 491 11.84 -16.06 30.21
CA THR A 491 12.36 -16.13 31.58
C THR A 491 13.78 -15.54 31.64
N SER A 492 14.06 -14.73 32.66
CA SER A 492 15.41 -14.41 33.13
C SER A 492 15.68 -15.21 34.40
N THR A 493 16.80 -15.92 34.41
CA THR A 493 17.35 -16.69 35.52
C THR A 493 18.11 -15.80 36.50
N VAL A 494 17.71 -15.74 37.77
CA VAL A 494 18.65 -15.41 38.87
C VAL A 494 18.33 -16.25 40.11
N ALA A 495 19.43 -16.61 40.78
CA ALA A 495 19.67 -17.57 41.84
C ALA A 495 18.76 -17.51 43.09
N ALA A 496 18.67 -18.69 43.71
CA ALA A 496 18.23 -18.89 45.09
C ALA A 496 19.32 -18.45 46.08
N ASP A 497 18.91 -17.82 47.19
CA ASP A 497 19.50 -18.10 48.50
C ASP A 497 18.61 -17.71 49.70
N SER A 498 18.45 -18.71 50.57
CA SER A 498 18.26 -18.77 52.05
C SER A 498 17.48 -17.74 52.90
N PHE A 499 16.50 -18.30 53.64
CA PHE A 499 16.20 -18.20 55.09
C PHE A 499 15.98 -16.86 55.82
N GLY A 500 14.88 -16.80 56.61
CA GLY A 500 14.77 -15.98 57.83
C GLY A 500 13.34 -15.77 58.33
N GLU A 501 12.99 -16.32 59.49
CA GLU A 501 11.70 -16.22 60.19
C GLU A 501 11.43 -14.83 60.84
N ASP A 502 10.13 -14.58 61.04
CA ASP A 502 9.46 -14.12 62.28
C ASP A 502 8.83 -12.71 62.39
N ALA A 503 7.63 -12.75 62.96
CA ALA A 503 6.92 -11.81 63.85
C ALA A 503 6.21 -10.50 63.35
N THR A 504 4.87 -10.65 63.33
CA THR A 504 3.84 -9.84 64.04
C THR A 504 3.43 -8.40 63.64
N ALA A 505 2.11 -8.29 63.36
CA ALA A 505 1.11 -7.39 63.98
C ALA A 505 0.62 -6.11 63.25
N THR A 506 -0.69 -6.15 62.91
CA THR A 506 -1.76 -5.11 63.04
C THR A 506 -1.72 -3.93 62.04
N THR A 507 -2.80 -3.45 61.39
CA THR A 507 -4.24 -3.31 61.69
C THR A 507 -5.12 -3.16 60.42
N ASP A 508 -6.40 -3.51 60.55
CA ASP A 508 -7.60 -3.38 59.68
C ASP A 508 -7.73 -2.22 58.67
N PHE A 509 -8.29 -2.49 57.47
CA PHE A 509 -9.67 -2.13 57.08
C PHE A 509 -10.10 -2.75 55.72
N ASP A 510 -11.40 -3.02 55.60
CA ASP A 510 -12.15 -3.86 54.65
C ASP A 510 -11.97 -3.69 53.13
N VAL A 511 -12.02 -4.83 52.42
CA VAL A 511 -12.33 -4.95 50.98
C VAL A 511 -13.50 -5.93 50.81
N PRO A 512 -14.65 -5.54 50.23
CA PRO A 512 -15.60 -6.52 49.72
C PRO A 512 -15.78 -6.43 48.19
N LEU A 513 -16.06 -7.61 47.60
CA LEU A 513 -16.74 -7.83 46.31
C LEU A 513 -15.94 -8.03 45.01
N PHE A 514 -14.64 -8.37 45.05
CA PHE A 514 -13.93 -8.82 43.82
C PHE A 514 -13.49 -10.30 43.83
N LEU A 515 -13.35 -10.91 45.01
CA LEU A 515 -12.87 -12.30 45.14
C LEU A 515 -13.93 -13.40 44.96
N LEU A 516 -15.22 -13.04 44.86
CA LEU A 516 -16.30 -14.01 44.71
C LEU A 516 -16.61 -14.35 43.24
N VAL A 517 -16.16 -13.53 42.29
CA VAL A 517 -16.40 -13.72 40.85
C VAL A 517 -15.31 -14.61 40.20
N LEU A 518 -14.04 -14.48 40.63
CA LEU A 518 -12.97 -15.36 40.13
C LEU A 518 -13.14 -16.83 40.59
N GLY A 519 -13.63 -17.07 41.81
CA GLY A 519 -13.86 -18.43 42.31
C GLY A 519 -14.95 -19.19 41.54
N ALA A 520 -15.99 -18.50 41.06
CA ALA A 520 -17.07 -19.12 40.30
C ALA A 520 -16.66 -19.50 38.88
N VAL A 521 -15.83 -18.69 38.21
CA VAL A 521 -15.37 -18.96 36.84
C VAL A 521 -14.43 -20.16 36.79
N VAL A 522 -13.53 -20.30 37.78
CA VAL A 522 -12.60 -21.44 37.86
C VAL A 522 -13.33 -22.77 38.09
N VAL A 523 -14.41 -22.76 38.88
CA VAL A 523 -15.23 -23.96 39.14
C VAL A 523 -16.03 -24.38 37.91
N VAL A 524 -16.55 -23.42 37.13
CA VAL A 524 -17.28 -23.72 35.88
C VAL A 524 -16.35 -24.32 34.82
N VAL A 525 -15.14 -23.77 34.66
CA VAL A 525 -14.14 -24.29 33.71
C VAL A 525 -13.69 -25.70 34.10
N ALA A 526 -13.49 -25.96 35.40
CA ALA A 526 -13.13 -27.29 35.90
C ALA A 526 -14.25 -28.34 35.66
N LEU A 527 -15.51 -27.97 35.84
CA LEU A 527 -16.65 -28.86 35.59
C LEU A 527 -16.85 -29.17 34.10
N VAL A 528 -16.60 -28.20 33.21
CA VAL A 528 -16.65 -28.41 31.75
C VAL A 528 -15.53 -29.36 31.30
N LEU A 529 -14.30 -29.18 31.81
CA LEU A 529 -13.19 -30.09 31.51
C LEU A 529 -13.44 -31.52 31.98
N LEU A 530 -14.02 -31.70 33.18
CA LEU A 530 -14.41 -33.01 33.70
C LEU A 530 -15.51 -33.68 32.86
N ALA A 531 -16.48 -32.90 32.36
CA ALA A 531 -17.52 -33.40 31.45
C ALA A 531 -16.94 -33.83 30.09
N CYS A 532 -16.01 -33.06 29.52
CA CYS A 532 -15.31 -33.42 28.28
C CYS A 532 -14.47 -34.70 28.44
N LEU A 533 -13.79 -34.86 29.58
CA LEU A 533 -13.02 -36.08 29.90
C LEU A 533 -13.92 -37.32 30.07
N ALA A 534 -15.12 -37.16 30.64
CA ALA A 534 -16.10 -38.24 30.78
C ALA A 534 -16.67 -38.68 29.42
N LEU A 535 -16.99 -37.74 28.53
CA LEU A 535 -17.47 -38.02 27.17
C LEU A 535 -16.41 -38.71 26.31
N ARG A 536 -15.13 -38.32 26.45
CA ARG A 536 -14.02 -38.97 25.74
C ARG A 536 -13.79 -40.41 26.20
N ARG A 537 -14.02 -40.71 27.48
CA ARG A 537 -13.99 -42.10 28.01
C ARG A 537 -15.16 -42.95 27.52
N GLN A 538 -16.36 -42.39 27.37
CA GLN A 538 -17.50 -43.11 26.79
C GLN A 538 -17.28 -43.44 25.31
N ALA A 539 -16.68 -42.53 24.54
CA ALA A 539 -16.34 -42.78 23.13
C ALA A 539 -15.26 -43.87 22.95
N GLN A 540 -14.33 -44.02 23.90
CA GLN A 540 -13.32 -45.08 23.87
C GLN A 540 -13.85 -46.46 24.32
N GLN A 541 -15.00 -46.53 25.00
CA GLN A 541 -15.61 -47.80 25.42
C GLN A 541 -16.60 -48.37 24.40
N SER A 542 -17.04 -47.61 23.40
CA SER A 542 -17.94 -48.10 22.34
C SER A 542 -17.24 -48.77 21.16
N ASP A 543 -15.91 -48.70 21.07
CA ASP A 543 -15.12 -49.22 19.94
C ASP A 543 -14.52 -50.61 20.17
N SER A 544 -14.87 -51.28 21.29
CA SER A 544 -14.33 -52.61 21.64
C SER A 544 -15.37 -53.75 21.60
N SER A 545 -16.46 -53.60 20.85
CA SER A 545 -17.45 -54.67 20.67
C SER A 545 -17.83 -54.88 19.21
N GLN A 546 -16.97 -55.57 18.46
CA GLN A 546 -17.37 -56.36 17.29
C GLN A 546 -17.07 -57.85 17.55
N PRO A 547 -18.03 -58.77 17.36
CA PRO A 547 -17.78 -60.20 17.47
C PRO A 547 -17.11 -60.75 16.20
N ALA A 548 -16.19 -61.69 16.42
CA ALA A 548 -15.54 -62.47 15.37
C ALA A 548 -16.55 -63.36 14.64
N GLU A 549 -16.63 -63.22 13.31
CA GLU A 549 -17.23 -64.23 12.45
C GLU A 549 -16.17 -65.21 11.94
N THR A 550 -16.51 -66.48 12.12
CA THR A 550 -15.77 -67.70 11.83
C THR A 550 -15.79 -68.06 10.34
N SER A 551 -14.69 -68.65 9.89
CA SER A 551 -14.53 -69.43 8.66
C SER A 551 -15.58 -70.52 8.44
N VAL A 552 -16.14 -70.61 7.23
CA VAL A 552 -16.09 -71.75 6.27
C VAL A 552 -16.51 -71.22 4.89
#